data_AF-A0A6I2FJP3-F1
#
_entry.id   AF-A0A6I2FJP3-F1
#
_cell.length_a   1.000
_cell.length_b   1.000
_cell.length_c   1.000
_cell.angle_alpha   90.00
_cell.angle_beta   90.00
_cell.angle_gamma   90.00
#
_symmetry.space_group_name_H-M   'P 1'
#
loop_
_entity.id
_entity.type
_entity.pdbx_description
1 polymer ?
#
loop_
_entity_poly.entity_id
_entity_poly.type
_entity_poly.pdbx_seq_one_letter_code
_entity_poly.pdbx_strand_id
1 'polypeptide(L)' 'MEFYIRDGEDAELLPDWDIYACDAFGRPTHLIGGVIGIARTHEDALAVFVSMNPEYRGEYVHVRRSTIVPPWPTVGGV' A
#
# COMPACT_ATOMS: atom_id res chain seq x y z
N MET A 1 -5.44 8.38 21.24
CA MET A 1 -5.13 8.27 19.79
C MET A 1 -6.45 8.37 19.08
N GLU A 2 -6.71 9.50 18.44
CA GLU A 2 -8.03 9.82 17.88
C GLU A 2 -8.11 9.30 16.45
N PHE A 3 -9.20 8.59 16.16
CA PHE A 3 -9.48 7.97 14.87
C PHE A 3 -10.45 8.85 14.10
N TYR A 4 -10.16 9.13 12.83
CA TYR A 4 -11.10 9.78 11.93
C TYR A 4 -11.63 8.74 10.96
N ILE A 5 -12.82 8.20 11.22
CA ILE A 5 -13.64 7.56 10.18
C ILE A 5 -14.46 8.70 9.59
N ARG A 6 -14.09 9.14 8.39
CA ARG A 6 -14.91 10.12 7.66
C ARG A 6 -16.08 9.37 7.04
N ASP A 7 -17.26 9.63 7.57
CA ASP A 7 -18.54 9.28 6.95
C ASP A 7 -18.67 10.08 5.64
N GLY A 8 -18.75 9.34 4.54
CA GLY A 8 -18.77 9.85 3.18
C GLY A 8 -18.67 8.64 2.26
N GLU A 9 -19.83 8.13 1.87
CA GLU A 9 -20.00 7.08 0.86
C GLU A 9 -18.99 7.23 -0.30
N ASP A 10 -18.29 6.14 -0.64
CA ASP A 10 -17.41 5.98 -1.82
C ASP A 10 -16.06 6.72 -1.85
N ALA A 11 -15.34 6.78 -0.73
CA ALA A 11 -13.88 6.99 -0.77
C ALA A 11 -13.15 5.67 -0.46
N GLU A 12 -12.95 4.80 -1.47
CA GLU A 12 -11.92 3.77 -1.36
C GLU A 12 -10.59 4.46 -1.03
N LEU A 13 -10.08 4.21 0.17
CA LEU A 13 -8.76 4.70 0.54
C LEU A 13 -7.76 4.13 -0.48
N LEU A 14 -7.14 5.00 -1.25
CA LEU A 14 -6.13 4.59 -2.22
C LEU A 14 -4.87 4.18 -1.45
N PRO A 15 -4.25 3.04 -1.77
CA PRO A 15 -3.06 2.61 -1.06
C PRO A 15 -1.89 3.57 -1.31
N ASP A 16 -1.11 3.84 -0.27
CA ASP A 16 0.16 4.55 -0.40
C ASP A 16 1.23 3.67 -1.08
N TRP A 17 1.05 2.35 -0.93
CA TRP A 17 1.94 1.33 -1.47
C TRP A 17 1.16 0.20 -2.12
N ASP A 18 1.49 -0.09 -3.38
CA ASP A 18 1.02 -1.25 -4.12
C ASP A 18 1.93 -2.45 -3.84
N ILE A 19 1.32 -3.61 -3.60
CA ILE A 19 2.02 -4.85 -3.27
C ILE A 19 1.81 -5.86 -4.41
N TYR A 20 2.90 -6.33 -5.01
CA TYR A 20 2.89 -7.27 -6.13
C TYR A 20 3.49 -8.62 -5.72
N ALA A 21 2.95 -9.71 -6.25
CA ALA A 21 3.60 -11.01 -6.19
C ALA A 21 4.79 -11.06 -7.17
N CYS A 22 5.86 -11.73 -6.77
CA CYS A 22 7.03 -11.97 -7.62
C CYS A 22 7.00 -13.36 -8.26
N ASP A 23 7.56 -13.47 -9.46
CA ASP A 23 7.94 -14.76 -10.03
C ASP A 23 9.23 -15.31 -9.38
N ALA A 24 9.66 -16.50 -9.82
CA ALA A 24 10.88 -17.15 -9.33
C ALA A 24 12.18 -16.36 -9.61
N PHE A 25 12.12 -15.30 -10.42
CA PHE A 25 13.22 -14.41 -10.76
C PHE A 25 13.12 -13.05 -10.04
N GLY A 26 12.17 -12.90 -9.12
CA GLY A 26 11.95 -11.66 -8.37
C GLY A 26 11.26 -10.56 -9.19
N ARG A 27 10.65 -10.89 -10.33
CA ARG A 27 9.95 -9.90 -11.16
C ARG A 27 8.50 -9.75 -10.71
N PRO A 28 7.99 -8.52 -10.53
CA PRO A 28 6.60 -8.31 -10.16
C PRO A 28 5.66 -8.79 -11.27
N THR A 29 4.62 -9.54 -10.91
CA THR A 29 3.69 -10.17 -11.86
C THR A 29 2.30 -9.53 -11.80
N HIS A 30 1.60 -9.62 -10.68
CA HIS A 30 0.25 -9.07 -10.50
C HIS A 30 0.09 -8.47 -9.10
N LEU A 31 -0.82 -7.51 -8.99
CA LEU A 31 -1.16 -6.82 -7.76
C LEU A 31 -1.89 -7.79 -6.82
N ILE A 32 -1.40 -7.91 -5.60
CA ILE A 32 -1.97 -8.78 -4.56
C ILE A 32 -2.51 -8.01 -3.36
N GLY A 33 -2.25 -6.71 -3.27
CA GLY A 33 -2.79 -5.87 -2.21
C GLY A 33 -2.19 -4.48 -2.18
N GLY A 34 -2.47 -3.76 -1.09
CA GLY A 34 -1.95 -2.43 -0.85
C GLY A 34 -1.81 -2.13 0.64
N VAL A 35 -0.95 -1.18 0.98
CA VAL A 35 -0.79 -0.66 2.35
C VAL A 35 -1.11 0.84 2.37
N ILE A 36 -1.91 1.26 3.36
CA ILE A 36 -2.43 2.62 3.46
C ILE A 36 -2.10 3.23 4.83
N GLY A 37 -1.68 4.49 4.84
CA GLY A 37 -1.61 5.39 5.98
C GLY A 37 -0.49 5.13 6.99
N ILE A 38 0.03 3.90 7.08
CA ILE A 38 0.93 3.48 8.16
C ILE A 38 2.39 3.31 7.74
N ALA A 39 2.65 3.02 6.47
CA ALA A 39 3.99 2.75 5.99
C ALA A 39 4.64 3.99 5.37
N ARG A 40 5.75 4.45 5.97
CA ARG A 40 6.47 5.63 5.46
C ARG A 40 7.57 5.26 4.46
N THR A 41 8.06 4.02 4.54
CA THR A 41 9.12 3.48 3.71
C THR A 41 8.66 2.20 3.01
N HIS A 42 9.43 1.78 2.00
CA HIS A 42 9.23 0.50 1.33
C HIS A 42 9.30 -0.67 2.32
N GLU A 43 10.28 -0.61 3.25
CA GLU A 43 10.53 -1.63 4.26
C GLU A 43 9.37 -1.71 5.26
N ASP A 44 8.83 -0.56 5.69
CA ASP A 44 7.63 -0.52 6.54
C ASP A 44 6.44 -1.17 5.83
N ALA A 45 6.22 -0.85 4.55
CA ALA A 45 5.08 -1.38 3.79
C ALA A 45 5.17 -2.90 3.65
N LEU A 46 6.39 -3.41 3.38
CA LEU A 46 6.63 -4.85 3.34
C LEU A 46 6.41 -5.50 4.71
N ALA A 47 6.96 -4.92 5.77
CA ALA A 47 6.83 -5.46 7.13
C ALA A 47 5.36 -5.50 7.58
N VAL A 48 4.60 -4.45 7.32
CA VAL A 48 3.16 -4.38 7.57
C VAL A 48 2.42 -5.46 6.80
N PHE A 49 2.67 -5.57 5.49
CA PHE A 49 1.97 -6.53 4.65
C PHE A 49 2.20 -7.98 5.09
N VAL A 50 3.45 -8.36 5.35
CA VAL A 50 3.81 -9.71 5.82
C VAL A 50 3.28 -9.99 7.23
N SER A 51 3.23 -8.98 8.11
CA SER A 51 2.67 -9.14 9.46
C SER A 51 1.17 -9.42 9.45
N MET A 52 0.44 -8.84 8.49
CA MET A 52 -1.00 -9.07 8.33
C MET A 52 -1.32 -10.32 7.50
N ASN A 53 -0.42 -10.72 6.60
CA ASN A 53 -0.60 -11.85 5.69
C ASN A 53 0.61 -12.80 5.79
N PRO A 54 0.71 -13.57 6.89
CA PRO A 54 1.85 -14.44 7.15
C PRO A 54 2.01 -15.60 6.15
N GLU A 55 1.00 -15.86 5.31
CA GLU A 55 1.06 -16.80 4.20
C GLU A 55 2.01 -16.35 3.08
N TYR A 56 2.27 -15.04 2.97
CA TYR A 56 3.23 -14.50 2.01
C TYR A 56 4.62 -14.40 2.64
N ARG A 57 5.61 -15.00 1.97
CA ARG A 57 7.01 -14.76 2.31
C ARG A 57 7.47 -13.47 1.66
N GLY A 58 8.08 -12.57 2.43
CA GLY A 58 8.55 -11.27 1.93
C GLY A 58 9.52 -11.35 0.74
N GLU A 59 10.21 -12.47 0.55
CA GLU A 59 11.10 -12.73 -0.60
C GLU A 59 10.37 -12.83 -1.95
N TYR A 60 9.06 -13.12 -1.93
CA TYR A 60 8.22 -13.22 -3.13
C TYR A 60 7.25 -12.05 -3.29
N VAL A 61 7.55 -10.93 -2.64
CA VAL A 61 6.70 -9.75 -2.64
C VAL A 61 7.51 -8.52 -3.05
N HIS A 62 6.96 -7.72 -3.96
CA HIS A 62 7.55 -6.47 -4.41
C HIS A 62 6.64 -5.30 -4.06
N VAL A 63 7.18 -4.32 -3.33
CA VAL A 63 6.44 -3.12 -2.91
C VAL A 63 6.80 -1.93 -3.80
N ARG A 64 5.80 -1.20 -4.28
CA ARG A 64 5.97 0.07 -5.02
C ARG A 64 5.12 1.15 -4.39
N ARG A 65 5.57 2.41 -4.48
CA ARG A 65 4.67 3.55 -4.22
C ARG A 65 3.51 3.48 -5.20
N SER A 66 2.29 3.61 -4.70
CA SER A 66 1.15 3.64 -5.59
C SER A 66 1.23 4.87 -6.48
N THR A 67 1.02 4.68 -7.77
CA THR A 67 0.99 5.77 -8.75
C THR A 67 -0.41 6.33 -8.93
N ILE A 68 -1.39 5.84 -8.17
CA ILE A 68 -2.74 6.39 -8.20
C ILE A 68 -2.66 7.80 -7.62
N VAL A 69 -2.75 8.79 -8.51
CA VAL A 69 -2.88 10.18 -8.10
C VAL A 69 -4.25 10.31 -7.44
N PRO A 70 -4.34 10.79 -6.18
CA PRO A 70 -5.64 11.01 -5.57
C PRO A 70 -6.47 11.94 -6.48
N PRO A 71 -7.75 11.62 -6.75
CA PRO A 71 -8.57 12.39 -7.69
C PRO A 71 -8.95 13.80 -7.20
N TRP A 72 -8.61 14.16 -5.96
CA TRP A 72 -8.80 15.50 -5.40
C TRP A 72 -7.50 16.34 -5.52
N PRO A 73 -7.60 17.66 -5.73
CA PRO A 73 -6.44 18.52 -5.81
C PRO A 73 -5.63 18.39 -4.53
N THR A 74 -4.34 18.09 -4.66
CA THR A 74 -3.37 18.20 -3.58
C THR A 74 -3.43 19.65 -3.10
N VAL A 75 -4.04 19.89 -1.95
CA VAL A 75 -3.98 21.20 -1.29
C VAL A 75 -2.50 21.44 -1.01
N GLY A 76 -1.88 22.26 -1.86
CA GLY A 76 -0.53 22.78 -1.64
C GLY A 76 -0.52 23.52 -0.33
N GLY A 77 0.10 22.91 0.68
CA GLY A 77 0.38 23.56 1.95
C GLY A 77 1.46 24.60 1.72
N VAL A 78 1.07 25.86 1.88
CA VAL A 78 1.92 27.05 2.07
C VAL A 78 2.89 26.88 3.25
#